data_AF-A0A8S2PG65-F1
#
_entry.id   AF-A0A8S2PG65-F1
#
_cell.length_a   1.000
_cell.length_b   1.000
_cell.length_c   1.000
_cell.angle_alpha   90.00
_cell.angle_beta   90.00
_cell.angle_gamma   90.00
#
_symmetry.space_group_name_H-M   'P 1'
#
loop_
_entity.id
_entity.type
_entity.pdbx_description
1 polymer ?
#
loop_
_entity_poly.entity_id
_entity_poly.type
_entity_poly.pdbx_seq_one_letter_code
_entity_poly.pdbx_strand_id
1 'polypeptide(L)'
;MQTLASCERPLPFESLLLQCDFYYYSFEFLLGRGNSWAGGTVSRFNSHTKIPSELRKARAGYRPVSGACFHCSYCFDSIAGVRQKLGSFSHTELDIPKFRDKQHIIDRFRNGKDLFDRGGGPIHRVNKNQIELPQLLQREPERFMYMLNRSFPNAGFRDA
;
A
#
# COMPACT_ATOMS: atom_id res chain seq x y z
N MET A 1 3.06 -5.40 -33.28
CA MET A 1 2.38 -5.44 -31.96
C MET A 1 1.78 -6.82 -31.83
N GLN A 2 2.43 -7.73 -31.11
CA GLN A 2 2.02 -9.12 -31.02
C GLN A 2 1.12 -9.26 -29.79
N THR A 3 -0.19 -9.42 -30.01
CA THR A 3 -1.12 -9.79 -28.94
C THR A 3 -0.81 -11.20 -28.47
N LEU A 4 -0.51 -11.36 -27.18
CA LEU A 4 -0.35 -12.68 -26.54
C LEU A 4 -1.71 -13.39 -26.52
N ALA A 5 -2.02 -14.11 -27.59
CA ALA A 5 -3.13 -15.04 -27.65
C ALA A 5 -2.65 -16.41 -27.16
N SER A 6 -2.85 -16.71 -25.87
CA SER A 6 -3.15 -18.09 -25.44
C SER A 6 -3.79 -18.07 -24.04
N CYS A 7 -5.11 -18.26 -23.98
CA CYS A 7 -5.83 -18.56 -22.73
C CYS A 7 -5.70 -20.04 -22.31
N GLU A 8 -4.95 -20.84 -23.07
CA GLU A 8 -4.82 -22.30 -22.91
C GLU A 8 -3.51 -22.74 -22.24
N ARG A 9 -2.89 -21.91 -21.40
CA ARG A 9 -1.88 -22.43 -20.47
C ARG A 9 -2.62 -22.87 -19.21
N PRO A 10 -2.51 -24.14 -18.76
CA PRO A 10 -2.88 -24.46 -17.40
C PRO A 10 -1.96 -23.62 -16.51
N LEU A 11 -2.51 -22.59 -15.86
CA LEU A 11 -1.84 -22.02 -14.71
C LEU A 11 -1.64 -23.20 -13.75
N PRO A 12 -0.40 -23.53 -13.34
CA PRO A 12 -0.14 -24.74 -12.55
C PRO A 12 -0.78 -24.72 -11.15
N PHE A 13 -1.55 -23.67 -10.83
CA PHE A 13 -1.99 -23.32 -9.49
C PHE A 13 -3.49 -23.05 -9.51
N GLU A 14 -4.22 -23.75 -8.64
CA GLU A 14 -5.66 -23.52 -8.40
C GLU A 14 -5.91 -22.12 -7.82
N SER A 15 -4.98 -21.64 -6.98
CA SER A 15 -5.03 -20.34 -6.31
C SER A 15 -3.64 -19.71 -6.18
N LEU A 16 -3.59 -18.38 -6.23
CA LEU A 16 -2.38 -17.55 -6.15
C LEU A 16 -2.55 -16.46 -5.09
N LEU A 17 -1.45 -16.10 -4.42
CA LEU A 17 -1.39 -14.92 -3.56
C LEU A 17 -0.73 -13.76 -4.31
N LEU A 18 -1.48 -12.68 -4.53
CA LEU A 18 -0.94 -11.45 -5.09
C LEU A 18 -0.25 -10.65 -3.98
N GLN A 19 1.07 -10.60 -4.01
CA GLN A 19 1.85 -9.79 -3.08
C GLN A 19 2.02 -8.39 -3.65
N CYS A 20 1.72 -7.39 -2.84
CA CYS A 20 1.86 -6.00 -3.22
C CYS A 20 3.17 -5.40 -2.70
N ASP A 21 3.72 -4.47 -3.47
CA ASP A 21 4.74 -3.55 -2.96
C ASP A 21 4.12 -2.65 -1.88
N PHE A 22 4.79 -2.55 -0.74
CA PHE A 22 4.22 -1.91 0.45
C PHE A 22 4.77 -0.49 0.64
N TYR A 23 3.95 0.50 0.32
CA TYR A 23 4.21 1.91 0.56
C TYR A 23 3.52 2.43 1.83
N TYR A 24 4.14 3.40 2.50
CA TYR A 24 3.58 3.94 3.74
C TYR A 24 2.85 5.27 3.55
N TYR A 25 3.54 6.36 3.19
CA TYR A 25 2.95 7.71 3.12
C TYR A 25 2.74 8.24 1.69
N SER A 26 3.51 7.71 0.74
CA SER A 26 3.51 8.02 -0.68
C SER A 26 4.33 6.94 -1.40
N PHE A 27 4.38 6.97 -2.73
CA PHE A 27 5.25 6.07 -3.50
C PHE A 27 6.75 6.32 -3.26
N GLU A 28 7.11 7.34 -2.47
CA GLU A 28 8.48 7.55 -2.04
C GLU A 28 8.86 6.64 -0.86
N PHE A 29 7.91 6.11 -0.10
CA PHE A 29 8.19 5.41 1.17
C PHE A 29 7.90 3.91 1.07
N LEU A 30 8.75 3.16 0.35
CA LEU A 30 8.67 1.71 0.23
C LEU A 30 9.24 1.02 1.48
N LEU A 31 8.44 0.23 2.18
CA LEU A 31 8.92 -0.72 3.17
C LEU A 31 9.58 -1.87 2.40
N GLY A 32 10.90 -2.02 2.53
CA GLY A 32 11.79 -2.76 1.60
C GLY A 32 11.36 -4.17 1.13
N ARG A 33 12.09 -4.72 0.16
CA ARG A 33 11.70 -5.89 -0.67
C ARG A 33 11.33 -7.21 0.05
N GLY A 34 11.56 -7.33 1.36
CA GLY A 34 11.10 -8.46 2.19
C GLY A 34 9.77 -8.21 2.92
N ASN A 35 9.26 -6.97 2.92
CA ASN A 35 8.06 -6.53 3.60
C ASN A 35 6.89 -6.36 2.62
N SER A 36 6.70 -7.31 1.71
CA SER A 36 5.57 -7.29 0.79
C SER A 36 4.26 -7.35 1.57
N TRP A 37 3.31 -6.48 1.24
CA TRP A 37 1.98 -6.58 1.82
C TRP A 37 1.28 -7.79 1.21
N ALA A 38 0.76 -8.67 2.05
CA ALA A 38 -0.05 -9.76 1.57
C ALA A 38 -1.33 -9.13 0.96
N GLY A 39 -1.47 -9.15 -0.36
CA GLY A 39 -2.60 -8.59 -1.11
C GLY A 39 -3.72 -9.60 -1.35
N GLY A 40 -4.39 -9.51 -2.49
CA GLY A 40 -5.52 -10.40 -2.80
C GLY A 40 -5.11 -11.85 -3.03
N THR A 41 -6.03 -12.79 -2.79
CA THR A 41 -5.94 -14.14 -3.35
C THR A 41 -6.76 -14.18 -4.62
N VAL A 42 -6.22 -14.76 -5.70
CA VAL A 42 -6.96 -15.07 -6.92
C VAL A 42 -7.08 -16.58 -7.02
N SER A 43 -8.28 -17.07 -7.32
CA SER A 43 -8.54 -18.49 -7.51
C SER A 43 -9.32 -18.70 -8.79
N ARG A 44 -9.07 -19.81 -9.48
CA ARG A 44 -9.93 -20.19 -10.60
C ARG A 44 -11.29 -20.61 -10.04
N PHE A 45 -12.36 -20.10 -10.63
CA PHE A 45 -13.69 -20.57 -10.31
C PHE A 45 -13.83 -22.05 -10.69
N ASN A 46 -14.37 -22.84 -9.78
CA ASN A 46 -14.75 -24.23 -10.00
C ASN A 46 -16.20 -24.45 -9.46
N SER A 47 -16.99 -25.35 -10.02
CA SER A 47 -18.39 -25.54 -9.59
C SER A 47 -18.53 -26.15 -8.18
N HIS A 48 -17.44 -26.65 -7.61
CA HIS A 48 -17.35 -27.26 -6.28
C HIS A 48 -16.66 -26.29 -5.28
N THR A 49 -16.63 -24.98 -5.58
CA THR A 49 -15.58 -24.05 -5.10
C THR A 49 -15.59 -23.77 -3.62
N LYS A 50 -14.35 -23.69 -3.12
CA LYS A 50 -13.93 -23.15 -1.84
C LYS A 50 -14.57 -21.80 -1.56
N ILE A 51 -15.39 -21.72 -0.52
CA ILE A 51 -16.01 -20.46 -0.09
C ILE A 51 -14.92 -19.44 0.30
N PRO A 52 -15.19 -18.11 0.26
CA PRO A 52 -14.17 -17.09 0.54
C PRO A 52 -13.42 -17.27 1.86
N SER A 53 -14.04 -17.88 2.88
CA SER A 53 -13.40 -18.18 4.17
C SER A 53 -12.31 -19.25 4.04
N GLU A 54 -12.53 -20.30 3.26
CA GLU A 54 -11.55 -21.37 3.01
C GLU A 54 -10.37 -20.82 2.21
N LEU A 55 -10.65 -19.97 1.21
CA LEU A 55 -9.60 -19.29 0.45
C LEU A 55 -8.70 -18.43 1.36
N ARG A 56 -9.28 -17.74 2.34
CA ARG A 56 -8.51 -16.96 3.33
C ARG A 56 -7.70 -17.83 4.27
N LYS A 57 -8.26 -18.96 4.75
CA LYS A 57 -7.57 -19.87 5.69
C LYS A 57 -6.34 -20.52 5.06
N ALA A 58 -6.44 -20.97 3.80
CA ALA A 58 -5.34 -21.62 3.09
C ALA A 58 -4.33 -20.64 2.45
N ARG A 59 -4.51 -19.32 2.64
CA ARG A 59 -3.74 -18.27 1.98
C ARG A 59 -2.23 -18.39 2.10
N ALA A 60 -1.73 -18.82 3.26
CA ALA A 60 -0.30 -18.96 3.51
C ALA A 60 0.36 -20.04 2.62
N GLY A 61 -0.42 -21.00 2.12
CA GLY A 61 0.05 -22.07 1.24
C GLY A 61 0.00 -21.76 -0.25
N TYR A 62 -0.56 -20.60 -0.65
CA TYR A 62 -0.63 -20.25 -2.08
C TYR A 62 0.69 -19.70 -2.58
N ARG A 63 1.01 -20.05 -3.84
CA ARG A 63 2.20 -19.52 -4.50
C ARG A 63 2.10 -17.97 -4.58
N PRO A 64 3.09 -17.24 -4.05
CA PRO A 64 3.11 -15.79 -4.16
C PRO A 64 3.50 -15.35 -5.57
N VAL A 65 2.87 -14.27 -6.01
CA VAL A 65 3.26 -13.47 -7.18
C VAL A 65 3.61 -12.08 -6.66
N SER A 66 4.90 -11.78 -6.58
CA SER A 66 5.41 -10.47 -6.13
C SER A 66 5.24 -9.40 -7.20
N GLY A 67 5.14 -8.12 -6.79
CA GLY A 67 4.92 -7.01 -7.71
C GLY A 67 3.54 -7.02 -8.39
N ALA A 68 2.57 -7.76 -7.85
CA ALA A 68 1.26 -7.93 -8.47
C ALA A 68 0.31 -6.73 -8.23
N CYS A 69 0.65 -5.87 -7.28
CA CYS A 69 -0.17 -4.73 -6.87
C CYS A 69 0.64 -3.71 -6.07
N PHE A 70 0.03 -2.55 -5.83
CA PHE A 70 0.53 -1.54 -4.91
C PHE A 70 -0.36 -1.52 -3.68
N HIS A 71 0.22 -1.54 -2.49
CA HIS A 71 -0.48 -1.26 -1.25
C HIS A 71 0.06 0.03 -0.67
N CYS A 72 -0.81 0.96 -0.29
CA CYS A 72 -0.40 2.13 0.47
C CYS A 72 -1.21 2.28 1.76
N SER A 73 -0.52 2.31 2.90
CA SER A 73 -1.20 2.41 4.20
C SER A 73 -1.75 3.81 4.47
N TYR A 74 -1.03 4.88 4.13
CA TYR A 74 -1.39 6.24 4.52
C TYR A 74 -1.23 7.24 3.38
N CYS A 75 -1.51 6.85 2.13
CA CYS A 75 -1.51 7.78 0.98
C CYS A 75 -2.75 8.68 0.96
N PHE A 76 -2.94 9.52 1.98
CA PHE A 76 -4.04 10.49 2.06
C PHE A 76 -3.61 11.88 1.59
N ASP A 77 -4.51 12.59 0.93
CA ASP A 77 -4.33 13.98 0.50
C ASP A 77 -4.60 15.00 1.61
N SER A 78 -5.14 14.56 2.76
CA SER A 78 -5.63 15.40 3.84
C SER A 78 -5.35 14.82 5.23
N ILE A 79 -5.11 15.69 6.20
CA ILE A 79 -4.99 15.36 7.62
C ILE A 79 -6.30 14.78 8.14
N ALA A 80 -7.44 15.32 7.70
CA ALA A 80 -8.75 14.77 8.00
C ALA A 80 -8.87 13.29 7.61
N GLY A 81 -8.38 12.90 6.41
CA GLY A 81 -8.37 11.50 5.97
C GLY A 81 -7.48 10.60 6.85
N VAL A 82 -6.32 11.11 7.27
CA VAL A 82 -5.43 10.39 8.21
C VAL A 82 -6.14 10.15 9.54
N ARG A 83 -6.75 11.21 10.11
CA ARG A 83 -7.51 11.13 11.37
C ARG A 83 -8.73 10.23 11.27
N GLN A 84 -9.41 10.22 10.14
CA GLN A 84 -10.55 9.33 9.90
C GLN A 84 -10.08 7.87 9.92
N LYS A 85 -8.99 7.56 9.21
CA LYS A 85 -8.42 6.21 9.26
C LYS A 85 -7.99 5.82 10.67
N LEU A 86 -7.38 6.75 11.41
CA LEU A 86 -7.04 6.54 12.82
C LEU A 86 -8.28 6.35 13.71
N GLY A 87 -9.43 6.92 13.36
CA GLY A 87 -10.67 6.68 14.12
C GLY A 87 -11.37 5.37 13.77
N SER A 88 -10.99 4.71 12.66
CA SER A 88 -11.75 3.60 12.09
C SER A 88 -11.03 2.25 12.12
N PHE A 89 -9.81 2.18 12.64
CA PHE A 89 -9.03 0.95 12.64
C PHE A 89 -9.15 0.20 13.97
N SER A 90 -9.08 -1.13 13.91
CA SER A 90 -9.32 -2.00 15.08
C SER A 90 -8.33 -1.82 16.23
N HIS A 91 -7.22 -1.13 16.01
CA HIS A 91 -6.21 -0.82 17.02
C HIS A 91 -6.54 0.51 17.70
N THR A 92 -7.61 0.53 18.50
CA THR A 92 -8.08 1.74 19.19
C THR A 92 -7.05 2.27 20.19
N GLU A 93 -6.10 1.45 20.65
CA GLU A 93 -4.97 1.85 21.48
C GLU A 93 -4.03 2.87 20.79
N LEU A 94 -4.08 2.92 19.46
CA LEU A 94 -3.33 3.85 18.63
C LEU A 94 -4.17 5.07 18.20
N ASP A 95 -5.44 5.14 18.61
CA ASP A 95 -6.32 6.30 18.37
C ASP A 95 -6.22 7.33 19.52
N ILE A 96 -5.03 7.90 19.69
CA ILE A 96 -4.74 8.85 20.79
C ILE A 96 -4.42 10.26 20.26
N PRO A 97 -4.64 11.32 21.07
CA PRO A 97 -4.41 12.70 20.64
C PRO A 97 -3.04 12.96 20.02
N LYS A 98 -1.98 12.33 20.56
CA LYS A 98 -0.61 12.44 20.06
C LYS A 98 -0.49 12.08 18.57
N PHE A 99 -1.08 10.96 18.14
CA PHE A 99 -0.95 10.48 16.76
C PHE A 99 -1.94 11.16 15.80
N ARG A 100 -2.93 11.87 16.35
CA ARG A 100 -3.89 12.69 15.61
C ARG A 100 -3.45 14.15 15.49
N ASP A 101 -2.39 14.56 16.21
CA ASP A 101 -1.89 15.93 16.15
C ASP A 101 -1.40 16.28 14.73
N LYS A 102 -1.72 17.50 14.31
CA LYS A 102 -1.42 17.99 12.96
C LYS A 102 0.08 18.06 12.71
N GLN A 103 0.85 18.60 13.65
CA GLN A 103 2.29 18.79 13.48
C GLN A 103 3.01 17.44 13.53
N HIS A 104 2.57 16.53 14.41
CA HIS A 104 3.05 15.15 14.40
C HIS A 104 2.81 14.50 13.04
N ILE A 105 1.58 14.51 12.51
CA ILE A 105 1.27 13.92 11.19
C ILE A 105 2.15 14.49 10.08
N ILE A 106 2.31 15.82 10.02
CA ILE A 106 3.15 16.48 9.01
C ILE A 106 4.61 16.03 9.13
N ASP A 107 5.18 16.02 10.35
CA ASP A 107 6.55 15.57 10.59
C ASP A 107 6.75 14.12 10.14
N ARG A 108 5.82 13.22 10.47
CA ARG A 108 5.93 11.80 10.12
C ARG A 108 5.88 11.56 8.63
N PHE A 109 4.90 12.15 7.95
CA PHE A 109 4.74 11.99 6.51
C PHE A 109 5.89 12.61 5.71
N ARG A 110 6.39 13.76 6.14
CA ARG A 110 7.51 14.44 5.48
C ARG A 110 8.81 13.69 5.69
N ASN A 111 9.06 13.18 6.89
CA ASN A 111 10.36 12.63 7.26
C ASN A 111 10.42 11.09 7.24
N GLY A 112 9.33 10.42 6.83
CA GLY A 112 9.26 8.96 6.78
C GLY A 112 9.32 8.29 8.14
N LYS A 113 9.05 9.00 9.24
CA LYS A 113 9.10 8.42 10.58
C LYS A 113 7.84 7.61 10.86
N ASP A 114 7.91 6.56 11.68
CA ASP A 114 6.72 5.80 12.07
C ASP A 114 5.68 6.73 12.72
N LEU A 115 4.41 6.56 12.31
CA LEU A 115 3.28 7.36 12.82
C LEU A 115 3.05 7.12 14.32
N PHE A 116 3.42 5.93 14.79
CA PHE A 116 3.06 5.41 16.12
C PHE A 116 4.26 5.29 17.06
N ASP A 117 5.44 5.81 16.69
CA ASP A 117 6.66 5.76 17.51
C ASP A 117 7.08 4.37 17.99
N ARG A 118 6.85 3.32 17.20
CA ARG A 118 7.16 1.92 17.59
C ARG A 118 8.64 1.53 17.49
N GLY A 119 9.54 2.49 17.27
CA GLY A 119 11.00 2.27 17.29
C GLY A 119 11.61 1.66 16.02
N GLY A 120 10.84 1.46 14.94
CA GLY A 120 11.30 0.79 13.70
C GLY A 120 12.24 1.59 12.77
N GLY A 121 12.84 2.68 13.24
CA GLY A 121 13.62 3.61 12.40
C GLY A 121 12.77 4.35 11.35
N PRO A 122 13.37 5.29 10.58
CA PRO A 122 12.67 5.95 9.49
C PRO A 122 12.51 5.02 8.28
N ILE A 123 11.34 5.09 7.66
CA ILE A 123 11.06 4.50 6.35
C ILE A 123 11.81 5.32 5.31
N HIS A 124 12.80 4.70 4.69
CA HIS A 124 13.66 5.39 3.73
C HIS A 124 12.91 5.74 2.45
N ARG A 125 13.28 6.90 1.87
CA ARG A 125 12.79 7.30 0.56
C ARG A 125 13.50 6.48 -0.52
N VAL A 126 12.73 5.92 -1.45
CA VAL A 126 13.28 5.23 -2.62
C VAL A 126 13.51 6.20 -3.78
N ASN A 127 14.47 5.87 -4.64
CA ASN A 127 14.69 6.62 -5.86
C ASN A 127 13.52 6.34 -6.84
N LYS A 128 12.90 7.41 -7.35
CA LYS A 128 11.77 7.32 -8.29
C LYS A 128 12.10 6.54 -9.56
N ASN A 129 13.37 6.53 -9.99
CA ASN A 129 13.83 5.76 -11.15
C ASN A 129 13.95 4.25 -10.88
N GLN A 130 13.79 3.82 -9.63
CA GLN A 130 13.92 2.43 -9.19
C GLN A 130 12.56 1.78 -8.86
N ILE A 131 11.45 2.49 -9.08
CA ILE A 131 10.10 1.99 -8.78
C ILE A 131 9.17 2.15 -9.96
N GLU A 132 8.20 1.26 -10.05
CA GLU A 132 7.05 1.42 -10.94
C GLU A 132 5.99 2.28 -10.26
N LEU A 133 5.40 3.21 -11.02
CA LEU A 133 4.29 4.04 -10.56
C LEU A 133 3.01 3.65 -11.31
N PRO A 134 1.85 3.63 -10.64
CA PRO A 134 0.57 3.49 -11.33
C PRO A 134 0.44 4.52 -12.47
N GLN A 135 0.00 4.07 -13.64
CA GLN A 135 -0.09 4.91 -14.85
C GLN A 135 -0.90 6.19 -14.63
N LEU A 136 -1.93 6.13 -13.78
CA LEU A 136 -2.74 7.29 -13.42
C LEU A 136 -1.91 8.41 -12.75
N LEU A 137 -0.94 8.06 -11.90
CA LEU A 137 -0.07 9.04 -11.25
C LEU A 137 0.91 9.67 -12.23
N GLN A 138 1.32 8.91 -13.24
CA GLN A 138 2.19 9.43 -14.30
C GLN A 138 1.44 10.39 -15.23
N ARG A 139 0.16 10.11 -15.50
CA ARG A 139 -0.69 10.95 -16.35
C ARG A 139 -1.21 12.21 -15.67
N GLU A 140 -1.47 12.14 -14.36
CA GLU A 140 -2.05 13.24 -13.59
C GLU A 140 -1.18 13.61 -12.37
N PRO A 141 0.11 13.93 -12.56
CA PRO A 141 1.05 14.10 -11.45
C PRO A 141 0.70 15.28 -10.53
N GLU A 142 0.11 16.35 -11.07
CA GLU A 142 -0.31 17.51 -10.29
C GLU A 142 -1.48 17.18 -9.35
N ARG A 143 -2.47 16.42 -9.84
CA ARG A 143 -3.62 15.99 -9.04
C ARG A 143 -3.21 15.05 -7.91
N PHE A 144 -2.24 14.18 -8.17
CA PHE A 144 -1.78 13.18 -7.21
C PHE A 144 -0.41 13.50 -6.62
N MET A 145 -0.06 14.78 -6.55
CA MET A 145 1.23 15.24 -6.06
C MET A 145 1.56 14.62 -4.69
N TYR A 146 0.59 14.60 -3.76
CA TYR A 146 0.75 14.01 -2.42
C TYR A 146 1.17 12.52 -2.43
N MET A 147 0.88 11.77 -3.49
CA MET A 147 1.34 10.40 -3.67
C MET A 147 2.75 10.30 -4.23
N LEU A 148 3.30 11.40 -4.76
CA LEU A 148 4.59 11.44 -5.48
C LEU A 148 5.67 12.25 -4.75
N ASN A 149 5.32 13.24 -3.94
CA ASN A 149 6.29 14.08 -3.22
C ASN A 149 5.74 14.66 -1.90
N ARG A 150 6.23 14.14 -0.77
CA ARG A 150 5.88 14.59 0.59
C ARG A 150 6.85 15.62 1.17
N SER A 151 7.80 16.14 0.41
CA SER A 151 8.87 17.01 0.93
C SER A 151 8.45 18.45 1.23
N PHE A 152 7.25 18.84 0.82
CA PHE A 152 6.71 20.18 1.06
C PHE A 152 6.54 20.48 2.56
N PRO A 153 6.53 21.77 2.98
CA PRO A 153 6.29 22.16 4.36
C PRO A 153 5.06 21.53 5.00
N ASN A 154 3.98 21.41 4.23
CA ASN A 154 2.71 20.82 4.63
C ASN A 154 2.61 19.31 4.30
N ALA A 155 3.71 18.66 3.93
CA ALA A 155 3.76 17.27 3.46
C ALA A 155 2.80 16.94 2.30
N GLY A 156 2.41 17.95 1.50
CA GLY A 156 1.46 17.77 0.38
C GLY A 156 0.00 17.57 0.81
N PHE A 157 -0.35 17.86 2.07
CA PHE A 157 -1.74 17.84 2.53
C PHE A 157 -2.49 19.11 2.10
N ARG A 158 -3.72 18.96 1.62
CA ARG A 158 -4.56 20.08 1.15
C ARG A 158 -5.21 20.92 2.27
N ASP A 159 -5.30 20.37 3.48
CA ASP A 159 -5.95 20.94 4.67
C ASP A 159 -4.96 21.20 5.82
N ALA A 160 -3.67 21.27 5.49
CA ALA A 160 -2.57 21.55 6.41
C ALA A 160 -2.20 23.04 6.46
#